data_AF-A0A132CBJ9-F1
#
_entry.id   AF-A0A132CBJ9-F1
#
_cell.length_a   1.000
_cell.length_b   1.000
_cell.length_c   1.000
_cell.angle_alpha   90.00
_cell.angle_beta   90.00
_cell.angle_gamma   90.00
#
_symmetry.space_group_name_H-M   'P 1'
#
loop_
_entity.id
_entity.type
_entity.pdbx_description
1 polymer ?
#
loop_
_entity_poly.entity_id
_entity_poly.type
_entity_poly.pdbx_seq_one_letter_code
_entity_poly.pdbx_strand_id
1 'polypeptide(L)'
;MAPEISELERLRAESARLRALLDAHGIDFQRSLAEPVVPQQSKASRLSTDEKIVLFRRLIQGRTDVYPIRWQSKAGKSGSSPACANEWRPCICEKPRIKCSDCGHRLLISLSDQIIYDHLAGRHTIGVYPLLADDTCHFLAVDFDDADWREDAQAFRSSCTELGVPAALEISRSGNGAHIWIFFRSAVPGRDARRLGTAIISHTCARTRQLKLASYDRLFPNQDTIPKGGFGNLIALPLQKTPREQDCSVFVDEDFQPYTDQWTYLSSIRSMAPESIERAVMDATGGTHPLDVTFITEKNQQKPWKTRRNQQDTLPGPMPASLSVTAANLVYFEKHASRNLC
;
A
#
# COMPACT_ATOMS: atom_id res chain seq x y z
N MET A 1 -3.34 -15.87 -57.72
CA MET A 1 -2.87 -14.46 -57.68
C MET A 1 -3.61 -13.49 -58.61
N ALA A 2 -4.68 -13.89 -59.31
CA ALA A 2 -5.52 -12.97 -60.10
C ALA A 2 -6.82 -12.46 -59.41
N PRO A 3 -7.49 -13.19 -58.48
CA PRO A 3 -8.78 -12.75 -57.96
C PRO A 3 -8.67 -11.62 -56.91
N GLU A 4 -7.60 -11.58 -56.12
CA GLU A 4 -7.39 -10.55 -55.09
C GLU A 4 -7.15 -9.15 -55.68
N ILE A 5 -6.50 -9.05 -56.84
CA ILE A 5 -6.27 -7.77 -57.52
C ILE A 5 -7.60 -7.21 -58.05
N SER A 6 -8.47 -8.08 -58.57
CA SER A 6 -9.80 -7.71 -59.07
C SER A 6 -10.75 -7.26 -57.94
N GLU A 7 -10.70 -7.90 -56.77
CA GLU A 7 -11.45 -7.45 -55.58
C GLU A 7 -10.97 -6.07 -55.12
N LEU A 8 -9.66 -5.84 -55.12
CA LEU A 8 -9.06 -4.58 -54.70
C LEU A 8 -9.44 -3.41 -55.64
N GLU A 9 -9.48 -3.67 -56.95
CA GLU A 9 -9.94 -2.71 -57.95
C GLU A 9 -11.44 -2.41 -57.79
N ARG A 10 -12.27 -3.44 -57.57
CA ARG A 10 -13.72 -3.26 -57.30
C ARG A 10 -13.96 -2.41 -56.06
N LEU A 11 -13.25 -2.70 -54.97
CA LEU A 11 -13.37 -1.98 -53.71
C LEU A 11 -12.91 -0.52 -53.83
N ARG A 12 -11.86 -0.25 -54.63
CA ARG A 12 -11.42 1.12 -54.93
C ARG A 12 -12.43 1.89 -55.75
N ALA A 13 -13.02 1.27 -56.77
CA ALA A 13 -14.07 1.89 -57.58
C ALA A 13 -15.33 2.22 -56.76
N GLU A 14 -15.74 1.30 -55.89
CA GLU A 14 -16.90 1.53 -55.01
C GLU A 14 -16.61 2.62 -53.97
N SER A 15 -15.39 2.65 -53.40
CA SER A 15 -14.98 3.72 -52.49
C SER A 15 -15.01 5.09 -53.16
N ALA A 16 -14.57 5.18 -54.42
CA ALA A 16 -14.62 6.44 -55.19
C ALA A 16 -16.07 6.90 -55.44
N ARG A 17 -16.97 5.97 -55.79
CA ARG A 17 -18.40 6.25 -56.00
C ARG A 17 -19.08 6.75 -54.74
N LEU A 18 -18.83 6.10 -53.59
CA LEU A 18 -19.43 6.48 -52.31
C LEU A 18 -18.95 7.86 -51.86
N ARG A 19 -17.68 8.20 -52.05
CA ARG A 19 -17.14 9.53 -51.75
C ARG A 19 -17.81 10.62 -52.59
N ALA A 20 -17.95 10.40 -53.90
CA ALA A 20 -18.64 11.35 -54.78
C ALA A 20 -20.12 11.56 -54.38
N LEU A 21 -20.80 10.51 -53.88
CA LEU A 21 -22.17 10.61 -53.39
C LEU A 21 -22.25 11.45 -52.10
N LEU A 22 -21.32 11.24 -51.17
CA LEU A 22 -21.24 12.01 -49.91
C LEU A 22 -20.98 13.49 -50.18
N ASP A 23 -20.08 13.81 -51.13
CA ASP A 23 -19.81 15.18 -51.57
C ASP A 23 -21.05 15.83 -52.21
N ALA A 24 -21.76 15.10 -53.09
CA ALA A 24 -22.97 15.60 -53.74
C ALA A 24 -24.11 15.91 -52.75
N HIS A 25 -24.11 15.26 -51.58
CA HIS A 25 -25.08 15.49 -50.51
C HIS A 25 -24.56 16.43 -49.40
N GLY A 26 -23.38 17.04 -49.58
CA GLY A 26 -22.81 18.00 -48.62
C GLY A 26 -22.44 17.37 -47.27
N ILE A 27 -22.20 16.06 -47.23
CA ILE A 27 -21.83 15.33 -46.02
C ILE A 27 -20.29 15.35 -45.92
N ASP A 28 -19.77 16.18 -45.02
CA ASP A 28 -18.32 16.26 -44.73
C ASP A 28 -17.83 14.95 -44.08
N PHE A 29 -17.35 14.04 -44.92
CA PHE A 29 -16.77 12.76 -44.51
C PHE A 29 -15.28 12.86 -44.19
N GLN A 30 -14.60 13.97 -44.55
CA GLN A 30 -13.19 14.20 -44.26
C GLN A 30 -12.96 14.46 -42.77
N ARG A 31 -13.94 15.05 -42.07
CA ARG A 31 -13.91 15.19 -40.61
C ARG A 31 -13.91 13.84 -39.87
N SER A 32 -14.37 12.77 -40.52
CA SER A 32 -14.42 11.39 -39.99
C SER A 32 -13.29 10.50 -40.52
N LEU A 33 -12.49 11.00 -41.48
CA LEU A 33 -11.27 10.37 -42.01
C LEU A 33 -10.01 11.07 -41.48
N ALA A 34 -10.07 11.64 -40.27
CA ALA A 34 -8.84 11.80 -39.51
C ALA A 34 -8.12 10.45 -39.60
N GLU A 35 -6.92 10.48 -40.18
CA GLU A 35 -6.12 9.29 -40.44
C GLU A 35 -6.19 8.38 -39.22
N PRO A 36 -6.29 7.04 -39.39
CA PRO A 36 -6.08 6.18 -38.25
C PRO A 36 -4.74 6.65 -37.69
N VAL A 37 -4.78 7.22 -36.48
CA VAL A 37 -3.60 7.44 -35.68
C VAL A 37 -3.04 6.03 -35.62
N VAL A 38 -2.06 5.74 -36.49
CA VAL A 38 -1.18 4.60 -36.36
C VAL A 38 -0.88 4.63 -34.89
N PRO A 39 -1.22 3.59 -34.10
CA PRO A 39 -0.85 3.60 -32.71
C PRO A 39 0.64 3.85 -32.74
N GLN A 40 1.05 5.07 -32.40
CA GLN A 40 2.42 5.33 -32.06
C GLN A 40 2.59 4.34 -30.95
N GLN A 41 3.32 3.26 -31.24
CA GLN A 41 3.74 2.29 -30.26
C GLN A 41 4.08 3.13 -29.05
N SER A 42 3.22 3.03 -28.04
CA SER A 42 3.30 3.87 -26.86
C SER A 42 4.75 3.73 -26.43
N LYS A 43 5.47 4.86 -26.39
CA LYS A 43 6.87 4.88 -26.00
C LYS A 43 6.95 4.06 -24.73
N ALA A 44 7.41 2.81 -24.82
CA ALA A 44 7.76 2.02 -23.67
C ALA A 44 8.64 2.92 -22.83
N SER A 45 8.28 3.15 -21.55
CA SER A 45 8.88 4.13 -20.65
C SER A 45 10.30 4.51 -21.07
N ARG A 46 10.55 5.78 -21.43
CA ARG A 46 11.89 6.30 -21.80
C ARG A 46 12.94 6.15 -20.68
N LEU A 47 12.58 5.59 -19.55
CA LEU A 47 13.46 5.37 -18.41
C LEU A 47 14.41 4.20 -18.70
N SER A 48 15.69 4.49 -18.62
CA SER A 48 16.77 3.51 -18.46
C SER A 48 16.56 2.66 -17.21
N THR A 49 17.31 1.55 -17.11
CA THR A 49 17.30 0.68 -15.92
C THR A 49 17.60 1.46 -14.64
N ASP A 50 18.60 2.34 -14.68
CA ASP A 50 19.00 3.13 -13.51
C ASP A 50 17.92 4.13 -13.12
N GLU A 51 17.29 4.81 -14.10
CA GLU A 51 16.18 5.72 -13.83
C GLU A 51 14.96 5.00 -13.23
N LYS A 52 14.70 3.74 -13.64
CA LYS A 52 13.64 2.91 -13.04
C LYS A 52 13.95 2.58 -11.58
N ILE A 53 15.20 2.23 -11.26
CA ILE A 53 15.62 1.95 -9.88
C ILE A 53 15.51 3.21 -9.04
N VAL A 54 15.96 4.37 -9.54
CA VAL A 54 15.85 5.65 -8.85
C VAL A 54 14.39 6.01 -8.58
N LEU A 55 13.51 5.87 -9.58
CA LEU A 55 12.07 6.11 -9.42
C LEU A 55 11.46 5.19 -8.35
N PHE A 56 11.77 3.89 -8.42
CA PHE A 56 11.27 2.89 -7.49
C PHE A 56 11.67 3.21 -6.05
N ARG A 57 12.97 3.51 -5.83
CA ARG A 57 13.51 3.88 -4.52
C ARG A 57 12.94 5.18 -3.99
N ARG A 58 12.64 6.16 -4.86
CA ARG A 58 12.04 7.44 -4.46
C ARG A 58 10.63 7.25 -3.91
N LEU A 59 9.85 6.32 -4.45
CA LEU A 59 8.49 6.06 -3.97
C LEU A 59 8.51 5.18 -2.72
N ILE A 60 9.16 4.02 -2.80
CA ILE A 60 9.12 3.02 -1.73
C ILE A 60 10.36 3.17 -0.86
N GLN A 61 10.35 4.23 -0.04
CA GLN A 61 11.42 4.54 0.91
C GLN A 61 11.14 3.90 2.27
N GLY A 62 12.01 2.97 2.67
CA GLY A 62 12.05 2.42 4.02
C GLY A 62 13.50 2.28 4.48
N ARG A 63 13.76 1.36 5.41
CA ARG A 63 15.12 1.13 5.92
C ARG A 63 16.09 0.73 4.81
N THR A 64 17.27 1.35 4.82
CA THR A 64 18.37 1.06 3.88
C THR A 64 19.51 0.28 4.53
N ASP A 65 19.58 0.24 5.86
CA ASP A 65 20.59 -0.50 6.63
C ASP A 65 20.30 -2.02 6.67
N VAL A 66 19.06 -2.40 6.37
CA VAL A 66 18.62 -3.80 6.34
C VAL A 66 17.40 -3.96 5.42
N TYR A 67 17.30 -5.11 4.76
CA TYR A 67 16.10 -5.51 4.03
C TYR A 67 15.75 -6.99 4.32
N PRO A 68 14.47 -7.35 4.32
CA PRO A 68 14.05 -8.74 4.40
C PRO A 68 14.14 -9.41 3.03
N ILE A 69 14.70 -10.61 2.98
CA ILE A 69 14.69 -11.49 1.82
C ILE A 69 13.70 -12.63 2.07
N ARG A 70 12.88 -12.93 1.05
CA ARG A 70 11.96 -14.07 1.07
C ARG A 70 12.75 -15.36 0.83
N TRP A 71 12.44 -16.39 1.60
CA TRP A 71 12.98 -17.73 1.43
C TRP A 71 11.83 -18.75 1.34
N GLN A 72 12.13 -19.88 0.71
CA GLN A 72 11.27 -21.04 0.67
C GLN A 72 12.12 -22.27 0.94
N SER A 73 11.69 -23.11 1.88
CA SER A 73 12.36 -24.36 2.18
C SER A 73 11.98 -25.43 1.18
N LYS A 74 12.81 -26.47 1.06
CA LYS A 74 12.50 -27.66 0.27
C LYS A 74 11.22 -28.37 0.71
N ALA A 75 10.81 -28.19 1.97
CA ALA A 75 9.57 -28.72 2.54
C ALA A 75 8.34 -27.83 2.29
N GLY A 76 8.45 -26.83 1.42
CA GLY A 76 7.34 -25.95 1.02
C GLY A 76 7.03 -24.80 1.98
N LYS A 77 7.66 -24.74 3.17
CA LYS A 77 7.50 -23.59 4.08
C LYS A 77 8.13 -22.35 3.47
N SER A 78 7.51 -21.19 3.64
CA SER A 78 8.06 -19.92 3.18
C SER A 78 7.99 -18.86 4.27
N GLY A 79 8.84 -17.85 4.14
CA GLY A 79 8.88 -16.73 5.07
C GLY A 79 9.82 -15.64 4.56
N SER A 80 9.98 -14.61 5.38
CA SER A 80 10.93 -13.53 5.12
C SER A 80 11.82 -13.33 6.34
N SER A 81 13.09 -13.07 6.12
CA SER A 81 14.04 -12.78 7.20
C SER A 81 15.05 -11.71 6.77
N PRO A 82 15.63 -10.94 7.71
CA PRO A 82 16.68 -9.98 7.39
C PRO A 82 17.83 -10.63 6.64
N ALA A 83 18.26 -10.02 5.53
CA ALA A 83 19.41 -10.49 4.78
C ALA A 83 20.69 -10.38 5.62
N CYS A 84 21.45 -11.46 5.71
CA CYS A 84 22.67 -11.54 6.50
C CYS A 84 23.81 -12.11 5.65
N ALA A 85 24.92 -11.37 5.53
CA ALA A 85 26.07 -11.77 4.72
C ALA A 85 26.74 -13.05 5.24
N ASN A 86 26.64 -13.28 6.56
CA ASN A 86 27.19 -14.46 7.24
C ASN A 86 26.20 -15.62 7.32
N GLU A 87 24.98 -15.49 6.79
CA GLU A 87 23.98 -16.56 6.91
C GLU A 87 24.49 -17.87 6.30
N TRP A 88 24.36 -18.97 7.05
CA TRP A 88 24.78 -20.32 6.65
C TRP A 88 26.29 -20.48 6.32
N ARG A 89 27.13 -19.48 6.61
CA ARG A 89 28.59 -19.63 6.47
C ARG A 89 29.13 -20.59 7.53
N PRO A 90 29.79 -21.71 7.13
CA PRO A 90 30.41 -22.63 8.08
C PRO A 90 31.41 -21.91 8.99
N CYS A 91 31.48 -22.33 10.25
CA CYS A 91 32.38 -21.78 11.28
C CYS A 91 32.13 -20.30 11.68
N ILE A 92 31.18 -19.60 11.06
CA ILE A 92 30.82 -18.21 11.40
C ILE A 92 29.36 -18.14 11.85
N CYS A 93 28.46 -18.71 11.05
CA CYS A 93 27.04 -18.76 11.38
C CYS A 93 26.76 -19.90 12.34
N GLU A 94 26.01 -19.60 13.39
CA GLU A 94 25.59 -20.61 14.36
C GLU A 94 24.25 -21.28 14.00
N LYS A 95 23.67 -20.96 12.83
CA LYS A 95 22.51 -21.69 12.33
C LYS A 95 22.89 -23.14 11.98
N PRO A 96 21.99 -24.11 12.23
CA PRO A 96 20.62 -23.96 12.72
C PRO A 96 20.48 -23.98 14.26
N ARG A 97 21.57 -23.98 15.04
CA ARG A 97 21.52 -24.13 16.51
C ARG A 97 20.80 -22.98 17.20
N ILE A 98 20.95 -21.76 16.68
CA ILE A 98 20.28 -20.55 17.19
C ILE A 98 19.63 -19.75 16.05
N LYS A 99 18.75 -18.81 16.40
CA LYS A 99 18.16 -17.88 15.43
C LYS A 99 19.21 -16.86 14.98
N CYS A 100 19.05 -16.34 13.75
CA CYS A 100 19.95 -15.30 13.25
C CYS A 100 19.92 -14.02 14.11
N SER A 101 18.78 -13.72 14.72
CA SER A 101 18.60 -12.57 15.62
C SER A 101 19.53 -12.63 16.84
N ASP A 102 19.87 -13.84 17.26
CA ASP A 102 20.57 -14.12 18.52
C ASP A 102 22.06 -14.42 18.27
N CYS A 103 22.49 -14.45 17.00
CA CYS A 103 23.86 -14.78 16.61
C CYS A 103 24.78 -13.55 16.71
N GLY A 104 25.88 -13.68 17.46
CA GLY A 104 26.87 -12.62 17.65
C GLY A 104 27.66 -12.25 16.39
N HIS A 105 27.67 -13.13 15.38
CA HIS A 105 28.32 -12.91 14.08
C HIS A 105 27.35 -12.43 12.99
N ARG A 106 26.15 -11.97 13.37
CA ARG A 106 25.17 -11.43 12.43
C ARG A 106 25.73 -10.20 11.73
N LEU A 107 25.74 -10.23 10.40
CA LEU A 107 26.19 -9.12 9.56
C LEU A 107 25.08 -8.76 8.56
N LEU A 108 24.32 -7.71 8.88
CA LEU A 108 23.20 -7.25 8.06
C LEU A 108 23.70 -6.61 6.76
N ILE A 109 22.94 -6.81 5.68
CA ILE A 109 23.25 -6.26 4.36
C ILE A 109 22.40 -5.02 4.11
N SER A 110 23.05 -3.92 3.74
CA SER A 110 22.40 -2.68 3.30
C SER A 110 21.72 -2.83 1.94
N LEU A 111 20.59 -2.17 1.76
CA LEU A 111 19.80 -2.19 0.52
C LEU A 111 20.44 -1.31 -0.57
N SER A 112 21.14 -1.94 -1.50
CA SER A 112 21.75 -1.27 -2.66
C SER A 112 20.85 -1.30 -3.91
N ASP A 113 21.21 -0.49 -4.91
CA ASP A 113 20.52 -0.45 -6.21
C ASP A 113 20.58 -1.79 -6.94
N GLN A 114 21.69 -2.52 -6.80
CA GLN A 114 21.82 -3.87 -7.33
C GLN A 114 20.79 -4.83 -6.71
N ILE A 115 20.52 -4.71 -5.41
CA ILE A 115 19.53 -5.56 -4.72
C ILE A 115 18.11 -5.27 -5.22
N ILE A 116 17.79 -3.99 -5.46
CA ILE A 116 16.52 -3.57 -6.08
C ILE A 116 16.42 -4.10 -7.52
N TYR A 117 17.48 -3.96 -8.32
CA TYR A 117 17.53 -4.52 -9.66
C TYR A 117 17.29 -6.03 -9.65
N ASP A 118 17.98 -6.75 -8.77
CA ASP A 118 17.86 -8.21 -8.64
C ASP A 118 16.44 -8.64 -8.27
N HIS A 119 15.74 -7.82 -7.48
CA HIS A 119 14.32 -8.02 -7.18
C HIS A 119 13.45 -7.83 -8.43
N LEU A 120 13.57 -6.70 -9.11
CA LEU A 120 12.80 -6.35 -10.31
C LEU A 120 13.09 -7.30 -11.49
N ALA A 121 14.28 -7.89 -11.53
CA ALA A 121 14.73 -8.87 -12.52
C ALA A 121 14.33 -10.32 -12.16
N GLY A 122 13.78 -10.54 -10.97
CA GLY A 122 13.28 -11.84 -10.54
C GLY A 122 14.31 -12.78 -9.91
N ARG A 123 15.53 -12.31 -9.62
CA ARG A 123 16.60 -13.14 -9.01
C ARG A 123 16.27 -13.53 -7.57
N HIS A 124 15.62 -12.63 -6.84
CA HIS A 124 15.11 -12.87 -5.49
C HIS A 124 13.87 -12.01 -5.22
N THR A 125 13.12 -12.33 -4.16
CA THR A 125 12.04 -11.47 -3.67
C THR A 125 12.49 -10.87 -2.36
N ILE A 126 12.46 -9.54 -2.28
CA ILE A 126 12.77 -8.81 -1.05
C ILE A 126 11.52 -8.03 -0.61
N GLY A 127 11.52 -7.61 0.64
CA GLY A 127 10.56 -6.63 1.15
C GLY A 127 11.25 -5.36 1.62
N VAL A 128 10.51 -4.57 2.38
CA VAL A 128 10.98 -3.34 3.00
C VAL A 128 10.43 -3.24 4.42
N TYR A 129 11.26 -2.70 5.33
CA TYR A 129 10.83 -2.25 6.64
C TYR A 129 10.43 -0.77 6.52
N PRO A 130 9.14 -0.41 6.66
CA PRO A 130 8.64 0.94 6.37
C PRO A 130 8.99 1.95 7.47
N LEU A 131 9.11 1.51 8.73
CA LEU A 131 9.42 2.37 9.87
C LEU A 131 10.94 2.52 10.01
N LEU A 132 11.40 3.78 9.98
CA LEU A 132 12.79 4.16 10.13
C LEU A 132 13.22 4.17 11.60
N ALA A 133 14.53 4.31 11.85
CA ALA A 133 15.08 4.27 13.21
C ALA A 133 14.71 5.48 14.08
N ASP A 134 14.22 6.55 13.47
CA ASP A 134 13.71 7.76 14.13
C ASP A 134 12.18 7.78 14.23
N ASP A 135 11.54 6.60 14.10
CA ASP A 135 10.10 6.41 14.19
C ASP A 135 9.28 7.12 13.10
N THR A 136 9.92 7.49 11.98
CA THR A 136 9.25 8.06 10.80
C THR A 136 9.08 7.05 9.66
N CYS A 137 8.22 7.35 8.70
CA CYS A 137 8.06 6.58 7.46
C CYS A 137 7.78 7.51 6.26
N HIS A 138 7.98 6.98 5.05
CA HIS A 138 7.71 7.71 3.79
C HIS A 138 6.47 7.23 3.06
N PHE A 139 5.84 6.17 3.54
CA PHE A 139 4.58 5.68 3.02
C PHE A 139 3.76 5.00 4.10
N LEU A 140 2.46 4.87 3.84
CA LEU A 140 1.55 3.95 4.50
C LEU A 140 1.10 2.93 3.47
N ALA A 141 1.15 1.64 3.79
CA ALA A 141 0.48 0.61 3.01
C ALA A 141 -0.61 -0.08 3.82
N VAL A 142 -1.68 -0.49 3.16
CA VAL A 142 -2.83 -1.18 3.76
C VAL A 142 -2.98 -2.53 3.05
N ASP A 143 -3.02 -3.59 3.84
CA ASP A 143 -3.07 -4.98 3.38
C ASP A 143 -4.51 -5.51 3.37
N PHE A 144 -4.96 -6.00 2.21
CA PHE A 144 -6.23 -6.67 2.03
C PHE A 144 -5.97 -8.08 1.49
N ASP A 145 -6.31 -9.09 2.28
CA ASP A 145 -6.13 -10.52 1.98
C ASP A 145 -7.45 -11.28 2.15
N ASP A 146 -7.51 -12.54 1.70
CA ASP A 146 -8.69 -13.42 1.81
C ASP A 146 -9.91 -13.00 0.95
N ALA A 147 -11.10 -13.52 1.27
CA ALA A 147 -12.31 -13.30 0.47
C ALA A 147 -12.71 -11.82 0.41
N ASP A 148 -13.31 -11.42 -0.71
CA ASP A 148 -13.85 -10.07 -0.95
C ASP A 148 -12.80 -8.93 -0.92
N TRP A 149 -11.51 -9.26 -1.06
CA TRP A 149 -10.41 -8.28 -1.05
C TRP A 149 -10.55 -7.22 -2.13
N ARG A 150 -11.18 -7.53 -3.27
CA ARG A 150 -11.40 -6.57 -4.37
C ARG A 150 -12.40 -5.50 -3.95
N GLU A 151 -13.54 -5.92 -3.45
CA GLU A 151 -14.63 -5.05 -3.00
C GLU A 151 -14.18 -4.16 -1.85
N ASP A 152 -13.47 -4.73 -0.87
CA ASP A 152 -12.95 -3.99 0.28
C ASP A 152 -11.82 -3.02 -0.10
N ALA A 153 -10.88 -3.43 -0.96
CA ALA A 153 -9.82 -2.55 -1.45
C ALA A 153 -10.39 -1.40 -2.29
N GLN A 154 -11.37 -1.68 -3.15
CA GLN A 154 -12.05 -0.66 -3.93
C GLN A 154 -12.81 0.31 -3.03
N ALA A 155 -13.53 -0.19 -2.02
CA ALA A 155 -14.24 0.64 -1.04
C ALA A 155 -13.29 1.57 -0.27
N PHE A 156 -12.12 1.07 0.14
CA PHE A 156 -11.09 1.87 0.80
C PHE A 156 -10.52 2.94 -0.15
N ARG A 157 -10.18 2.56 -1.39
CA ARG A 157 -9.68 3.50 -2.39
C ARG A 157 -10.70 4.59 -2.72
N SER A 158 -12.00 4.26 -2.84
CA SER A 158 -13.04 5.27 -3.03
C SER A 158 -13.07 6.26 -1.88
N SER A 159 -12.95 5.80 -0.63
CA SER A 159 -12.84 6.68 0.53
C SER A 159 -11.58 7.56 0.46
N CYS A 160 -10.44 7.02 0.00
CA CYS A 160 -9.25 7.85 -0.25
C CYS A 160 -9.53 8.97 -1.26
N THR A 161 -10.20 8.65 -2.38
CA THR A 161 -10.57 9.63 -3.41
C THR A 161 -11.50 10.72 -2.84
N GLU A 162 -12.53 10.35 -2.08
CA GLU A 162 -13.45 11.29 -1.42
C GLU A 162 -12.73 12.24 -0.45
N LEU A 163 -11.71 11.73 0.25
CA LEU A 163 -10.90 12.49 1.21
C LEU A 163 -9.71 13.22 0.57
N GLY A 164 -9.55 13.14 -0.76
CA GLY A 164 -8.43 13.77 -1.48
C GLY A 164 -7.06 13.14 -1.16
N VAL A 165 -7.03 11.90 -0.70
CA VAL A 165 -5.81 11.14 -0.37
C VAL A 165 -5.34 10.35 -1.61
N PRO A 166 -4.16 10.65 -2.17
CA PRO A 166 -3.61 9.87 -3.28
C PRO A 166 -3.25 8.45 -2.84
N ALA A 167 -3.88 7.46 -3.46
CA ALA A 167 -3.69 6.04 -3.14
C ALA A 167 -3.42 5.24 -4.42
N ALA A 168 -2.38 4.41 -4.40
CA ALA A 168 -2.03 3.50 -5.50
C ALA A 168 -2.36 2.06 -5.11
N LEU A 169 -3.08 1.36 -5.99
CA LEU A 169 -3.54 -0.02 -5.75
C LEU A 169 -2.60 -1.01 -6.45
N GLU A 170 -2.07 -1.96 -5.70
CA GLU A 170 -1.22 -3.06 -6.20
C GLU A 170 -1.88 -4.40 -5.89
N ILE A 171 -1.95 -5.30 -6.87
CA ILE A 171 -2.30 -6.70 -6.62
C ILE A 171 -1.15 -7.36 -5.86
N SER A 172 -1.44 -8.07 -4.77
CA SER A 172 -0.41 -8.71 -3.98
C SER A 172 0.35 -9.76 -4.78
N ARG A 173 1.52 -10.15 -4.27
CA ARG A 173 2.37 -11.18 -4.89
C ARG A 173 1.65 -12.52 -5.10
N SER A 174 0.66 -12.86 -4.27
CA SER A 174 -0.08 -14.13 -4.38
C SER A 174 -1.23 -14.08 -5.39
N GLY A 175 -1.65 -12.89 -5.81
CA GLY A 175 -2.87 -12.68 -6.60
C GLY A 175 -4.17 -12.77 -5.79
N ASN A 176 -4.09 -13.09 -4.50
CA ASN A 176 -5.24 -13.32 -3.61
C ASN A 176 -5.41 -12.20 -2.57
N GLY A 177 -4.99 -10.99 -2.94
CA GLY A 177 -5.04 -9.83 -2.08
C GLY A 177 -4.55 -8.59 -2.82
N ALA A 178 -4.54 -7.46 -2.13
CA ALA A 178 -4.04 -6.20 -2.65
C ALA A 178 -3.39 -5.36 -1.55
N HIS A 179 -2.43 -4.55 -1.94
CA HIS A 179 -1.89 -3.49 -1.12
C HIS A 179 -2.32 -2.13 -1.66
N ILE A 180 -2.78 -1.25 -0.77
CA ILE A 180 -3.03 0.15 -1.11
C ILE A 180 -1.94 1.01 -0.50
N TRP A 181 -1.21 1.74 -1.35
CA TRP A 181 -0.06 2.54 -1.00
C TRP A 181 -0.40 4.03 -1.00
N ILE A 182 -0.10 4.73 0.10
CA ILE A 182 -0.16 6.19 0.21
C ILE A 182 1.26 6.67 0.46
N PHE A 183 1.82 7.41 -0.50
CA PHE A 183 3.19 7.92 -0.43
C PHE A 183 3.23 9.34 0.11
N PHE A 184 4.22 9.65 0.95
CA PHE A 184 4.42 11.00 1.51
C PHE A 184 5.57 11.73 0.82
N ARG A 185 5.44 13.05 0.68
CA ARG A 185 6.46 13.89 0.05
C ARG A 185 7.76 13.96 0.86
N SER A 186 7.66 13.87 2.18
CA SER A 186 8.77 13.79 3.12
C SER A 186 8.42 12.80 4.22
N ALA A 187 9.40 12.44 5.06
CA ALA A 187 9.17 11.56 6.20
C ALA A 187 8.10 12.15 7.13
N VAL A 188 7.22 11.29 7.65
CA VAL A 188 6.19 11.62 8.63
C VAL A 188 6.29 10.68 9.83
N PRO A 189 5.89 11.09 11.03
CA PRO A 189 5.83 10.17 12.17
C PRO A 189 4.96 8.95 11.84
N GLY A 190 5.43 7.75 12.18
CA GLY A 190 4.69 6.50 11.94
C GLY A 190 3.29 6.53 12.58
N ARG A 191 3.18 7.22 13.72
CA ARG A 191 1.91 7.51 14.39
C ARG A 191 0.91 8.26 13.52
N ASP A 192 1.34 9.29 12.81
CA ASP A 192 0.43 10.11 11.99
C ASP A 192 0.00 9.36 10.72
N ALA A 193 0.91 8.59 10.11
CA ALA A 193 0.56 7.66 9.04
C ALA A 193 -0.49 6.63 9.50
N ARG A 194 -0.31 6.03 10.69
CA ARG A 194 -1.29 5.09 11.26
C ARG A 194 -2.62 5.75 11.61
N ARG A 195 -2.61 6.98 12.12
CA ARG A 195 -3.83 7.78 12.37
C ARG A 195 -4.61 8.00 11.07
N LEU A 196 -3.92 8.39 9.99
CA LEU A 196 -4.51 8.53 8.66
C LEU A 196 -5.17 7.22 8.20
N GLY A 197 -4.43 6.11 8.21
CA GLY A 197 -4.95 4.81 7.80
C GLY A 197 -6.18 4.39 8.60
N THR A 198 -6.12 4.52 9.92
CA THR A 198 -7.22 4.15 10.82
C THR A 198 -8.46 5.02 10.61
N ALA A 199 -8.28 6.31 10.35
CA ALA A 199 -9.37 7.23 10.05
C ALA A 199 -10.06 6.86 8.72
N ILE A 200 -9.29 6.58 7.66
CA ILE A 200 -9.85 6.17 6.35
C ILE A 200 -10.57 4.82 6.46
N ILE A 201 -10.02 3.85 7.20
CA ILE A 201 -10.69 2.56 7.47
C ILE A 201 -12.05 2.80 8.14
N SER A 202 -12.07 3.62 9.20
CA SER A 202 -13.29 3.92 9.96
C SER A 202 -14.33 4.63 9.08
N HIS A 203 -13.88 5.61 8.30
CA HIS A 203 -14.71 6.31 7.32
C HIS A 203 -15.31 5.36 6.29
N THR A 204 -14.50 4.43 5.76
CA THR A 204 -14.95 3.42 4.80
C THR A 204 -16.03 2.51 5.39
N CYS A 205 -15.82 2.01 6.61
CA CYS A 205 -16.83 1.20 7.30
C CYS A 205 -18.15 1.96 7.54
N ALA A 206 -18.06 3.23 7.96
CA ALA A 206 -19.24 4.07 8.20
C ALA A 206 -20.01 4.36 6.90
N ARG A 207 -19.28 4.63 5.81
CA ARG A 207 -19.83 4.93 4.49
C ARG A 207 -20.56 3.73 3.90
N THR A 208 -19.97 2.54 3.97
CA THR A 208 -20.51 1.41 3.22
C THR A 208 -21.62 0.64 3.95
N ARG A 209 -21.83 0.85 5.26
CA ARG A 209 -22.87 0.26 6.16
C ARG A 209 -23.06 -1.27 6.16
N GLN A 210 -22.72 -1.96 5.08
CA GLN A 210 -22.88 -3.39 4.80
C GLN A 210 -21.51 -4.07 4.67
N LEU A 211 -20.48 -3.38 4.16
CA LEU A 211 -19.12 -3.93 4.10
C LEU A 211 -18.45 -3.86 5.48
N LYS A 212 -17.91 -5.00 5.90
CA LYS A 212 -17.21 -5.15 7.18
C LYS A 212 -15.69 -5.01 7.04
N LEU A 213 -15.17 -4.62 5.87
CA LEU A 213 -13.75 -4.69 5.53
C LEU A 213 -13.13 -6.01 6.03
N ALA A 214 -13.75 -7.12 5.64
CA ALA A 214 -13.44 -8.43 6.21
C ALA A 214 -12.02 -8.87 5.86
N SER A 215 -11.58 -8.49 4.65
CA SER A 215 -10.27 -8.76 4.07
C SER A 215 -9.13 -7.88 4.60
N TYR A 216 -9.43 -6.76 5.27
CA TYR A 216 -8.38 -5.95 5.89
C TYR A 216 -7.62 -6.78 6.92
N ASP A 217 -6.31 -6.84 6.75
CA ASP A 217 -5.40 -7.52 7.67
C ASP A 217 -4.65 -6.52 8.56
N ARG A 218 -3.85 -5.61 7.97
CA ARG A 218 -2.99 -4.69 8.75
C ARG A 218 -2.50 -3.47 7.96
N LEU A 219 -1.93 -2.52 8.71
CA LEU A 219 -1.21 -1.35 8.19
C LEU A 219 0.31 -1.59 8.16
N PHE A 220 1.02 -0.87 7.30
CA PHE A 220 2.48 -0.82 7.22
C PHE A 220 2.93 0.64 7.16
N PRO A 221 3.58 1.19 8.20
CA PRO A 221 3.94 0.53 9.47
C PRO A 221 2.73 0.20 10.35
N ASN A 222 2.83 -0.85 11.17
CA ASN A 222 1.80 -1.21 12.16
C ASN A 222 2.13 -0.79 13.60
N GLN A 223 3.32 -0.22 13.84
CA GLN A 223 3.73 0.31 15.14
C GLN A 223 4.12 1.80 15.05
N ASP A 224 3.98 2.52 16.17
CA ASP A 224 4.33 3.94 16.26
C ASP A 224 5.82 4.16 16.49
N THR A 225 6.49 3.20 17.12
CA THR A 225 7.91 3.27 17.48
C THR A 225 8.63 1.97 17.18
N ILE A 226 9.92 2.02 16.90
CA ILE A 226 10.74 0.82 16.67
C ILE A 226 11.02 0.12 18.01
N PRO A 227 10.64 -1.17 18.17
CA PRO A 227 11.00 -1.92 19.36
C PRO A 227 12.51 -2.10 19.44
N LYS A 228 13.07 -2.02 20.65
CA LYS A 228 14.53 -2.21 20.88
C LYS A 228 15.02 -3.51 20.24
N GLY A 229 15.99 -3.39 19.33
CA GLY A 229 16.60 -4.53 18.63
C GLY A 229 15.78 -5.11 17.47
N GLY A 230 14.62 -4.53 17.14
CA GLY A 230 13.78 -4.91 16.00
C GLY A 230 13.84 -3.92 14.83
N PHE A 231 13.15 -4.28 13.74
CA PHE A 231 13.02 -3.42 12.54
C PHE A 231 11.56 -3.04 12.24
N GLY A 232 10.63 -3.46 13.09
CA GLY A 232 9.20 -3.37 12.82
C GLY A 232 8.69 -4.46 11.87
N ASN A 233 7.47 -4.26 11.38
CA ASN A 233 6.84 -5.12 10.39
C ASN A 233 7.40 -4.90 8.98
N LEU A 234 7.22 -5.86 8.08
CA LEU A 234 7.71 -5.79 6.71
C LEU A 234 6.60 -6.04 5.70
N ILE A 235 6.70 -5.37 4.56
CA ILE A 235 5.86 -5.61 3.39
C ILE A 235 6.74 -6.05 2.21
N ALA A 236 6.25 -6.96 1.36
CA ALA A 236 6.98 -7.37 0.15
C ALA A 236 7.05 -6.18 -0.84
N LEU A 237 8.16 -6.06 -1.57
CA LEU A 237 8.27 -5.05 -2.62
C LEU A 237 7.46 -5.48 -3.86
N PRO A 238 6.79 -4.52 -4.54
CA PRO A 238 6.04 -4.78 -5.75
C PRO A 238 6.95 -4.95 -6.97
N LEU A 239 6.38 -5.40 -8.08
CA LEU A 239 7.02 -5.50 -9.41
C LEU A 239 8.14 -6.53 -9.53
N GLN A 240 8.16 -7.53 -8.65
CA GLN A 240 9.01 -8.70 -8.84
C GLN A 240 8.62 -9.40 -10.15
N LYS A 241 9.61 -9.78 -10.98
CA LYS A 241 9.40 -10.30 -12.34
C LYS A 241 8.41 -11.48 -12.43
N THR A 242 8.57 -12.51 -11.60
CA THR A 242 7.82 -13.77 -11.69
C THR A 242 6.32 -13.59 -11.39
N PRO A 243 5.88 -12.96 -10.28
CA PRO A 243 4.47 -12.60 -10.10
C PRO A 243 3.97 -11.63 -11.17
N ARG A 244 4.80 -10.68 -11.60
CA ARG A 244 4.43 -9.68 -12.62
C ARG A 244 4.07 -10.32 -13.96
N GLU A 245 4.72 -11.40 -14.35
CA GLU A 245 4.38 -12.18 -15.54
C GLU A 245 2.99 -12.85 -15.46
N GLN A 246 2.38 -12.86 -14.28
CA GLN A 246 1.04 -13.41 -14.00
C GLN A 246 0.06 -12.32 -13.55
N ASP A 247 0.32 -11.06 -13.91
CA ASP A 247 -0.48 -9.90 -13.50
C ASP A 247 -0.66 -9.75 -11.97
N CYS A 248 0.31 -10.29 -11.21
CA CYS A 248 0.41 -10.14 -9.76
C CYS A 248 1.60 -9.25 -9.40
N SER A 249 1.60 -8.66 -8.21
CA SER A 249 2.63 -7.69 -7.82
C SER A 249 2.76 -6.52 -8.80
N VAL A 250 1.63 -6.08 -9.35
CA VAL A 250 1.53 -4.98 -10.31
C VAL A 250 0.50 -3.96 -9.83
N PHE A 251 0.73 -2.70 -10.19
CA PHE A 251 -0.24 -1.65 -9.97
C PHE A 251 -1.36 -1.72 -11.01
N VAL A 252 -2.58 -1.46 -10.56
CA VAL A 252 -3.81 -1.61 -11.34
C VAL A 252 -4.71 -0.39 -11.24
N ASP A 253 -5.58 -0.22 -12.22
CA ASP A 253 -6.59 0.82 -12.25
C ASP A 253 -7.83 0.50 -11.38
N GLU A 254 -8.94 1.20 -11.59
CA GLU A 254 -10.18 1.05 -10.81
C GLU A 254 -10.91 -0.26 -11.11
N ASP A 255 -10.68 -0.82 -12.30
CA ASP A 255 -11.28 -2.07 -12.76
C ASP A 255 -10.32 -3.26 -12.54
N PHE A 256 -9.30 -3.05 -11.69
CA PHE A 256 -8.22 -3.99 -11.41
C PHE A 256 -7.47 -4.47 -12.67
N GLN A 257 -7.44 -3.65 -13.72
CA GLN A 257 -6.65 -3.94 -14.90
C GLN A 257 -5.21 -3.43 -14.68
N PRO A 258 -4.18 -4.26 -14.94
CA PRO A 258 -2.80 -3.82 -14.88
C PRO A 258 -2.54 -2.64 -15.82
N TYR A 259 -1.89 -1.60 -15.31
CA TYR A 259 -1.43 -0.52 -16.17
C TYR A 259 -0.45 -1.06 -17.22
N THR A 260 -0.69 -0.74 -18.49
CA THR A 260 0.12 -1.20 -19.63
C THR A 260 1.61 -0.87 -19.45
N ASP A 261 1.91 0.30 -18.88
CA ASP A 261 3.26 0.68 -18.48
C ASP A 261 3.30 1.07 -17.01
N GLN A 262 3.73 0.10 -16.20
CA GLN A 262 3.90 0.24 -14.76
C GLN A 262 4.83 1.41 -14.38
N TRP A 263 5.88 1.68 -15.18
CA TRP A 263 6.85 2.73 -14.88
C TRP A 263 6.28 4.12 -15.17
N THR A 264 5.52 4.24 -16.25
CA THR A 264 4.77 5.47 -16.54
C THR A 264 3.76 5.74 -15.44
N TYR A 265 3.03 4.72 -14.96
CA TYR A 265 2.12 4.87 -13.82
C TYR A 265 2.85 5.29 -12.54
N LEU A 266 3.93 4.59 -12.15
CA LEU A 266 4.73 4.96 -10.98
C LEU A 266 5.21 6.42 -11.04
N SER A 267 5.59 6.90 -12.23
CA SER A 267 6.03 8.28 -12.40
C SER A 267 4.92 9.33 -12.19
N SER A 268 3.65 8.93 -12.35
CA SER A 268 2.48 9.80 -12.20
C SER A 268 1.87 9.80 -10.80
N ILE A 269 2.29 8.85 -9.94
CA ILE A 269 1.83 8.76 -8.56
C ILE A 269 2.11 10.07 -7.82
N ARG A 270 1.05 10.67 -7.28
CA ARG A 270 1.14 11.87 -6.45
C ARG A 270 1.48 11.46 -5.01
N SER A 271 2.46 12.11 -4.42
CA SER A 271 2.75 11.98 -2.99
C SER A 271 1.95 13.01 -2.18
N MET A 272 1.33 12.56 -1.10
CA MET A 272 0.63 13.37 -0.12
C MET A 272 1.62 14.26 0.65
N ALA A 273 1.26 15.51 0.86
CA ALA A 273 2.05 16.42 1.68
C ALA A 273 1.77 16.13 3.18
N PRO A 274 2.78 16.14 4.08
CA PRO A 274 2.57 15.86 5.50
C PRO A 274 1.49 16.73 6.15
N GLU A 275 1.39 17.99 5.73
CA GLU A 275 0.47 18.97 6.30
C GLU A 275 -0.98 18.66 5.94
N SER A 276 -1.21 17.86 4.90
CA SER A 276 -2.55 17.41 4.49
C SER A 276 -3.08 16.26 5.34
N ILE A 277 -2.24 15.61 6.17
CA ILE A 277 -2.64 14.43 6.96
C ILE A 277 -3.73 14.78 7.96
N GLU A 278 -3.52 15.83 8.77
CA GLU A 278 -4.48 16.20 9.81
C GLU A 278 -5.84 16.61 9.20
N ARG A 279 -5.82 17.30 8.06
CA ARG A 279 -7.05 17.64 7.33
C ARG A 279 -7.80 16.38 6.87
N ALA A 280 -7.10 15.43 6.23
CA ALA A 280 -7.72 14.19 5.78
C ALA A 280 -8.28 13.36 6.96
N VAL A 281 -7.60 13.36 8.11
CA VAL A 281 -8.10 12.73 9.34
C VAL A 281 -9.37 13.42 9.84
N MET A 282 -9.37 14.76 9.93
CA MET A 282 -10.56 15.51 10.35
C MET A 282 -11.75 15.27 9.42
N ASP A 283 -11.54 15.36 8.11
CA ASP A 283 -12.55 15.13 7.08
C ASP A 283 -13.11 13.70 7.17
N ALA A 284 -12.25 12.70 7.39
CA ALA A 284 -12.65 11.30 7.57
C ALA A 284 -13.55 11.08 8.81
N THR A 285 -13.27 11.81 9.89
CA THR A 285 -14.02 11.74 11.17
C THR A 285 -15.28 12.62 11.22
N GLY A 286 -15.55 13.42 10.19
CA GLY A 286 -16.73 14.30 10.15
C GLY A 286 -16.69 15.41 11.21
N GLY A 287 -15.49 15.87 11.60
CA GLY A 287 -15.31 16.94 12.59
C GLY A 287 -15.58 16.55 14.05
N THR A 288 -15.86 15.27 14.33
CA THR A 288 -15.79 14.75 15.70
C THR A 288 -14.32 14.67 16.15
N HIS A 289 -14.06 14.91 17.44
CA HIS A 289 -12.67 15.03 17.92
C HIS A 289 -11.90 13.74 17.60
N PRO A 290 -10.67 13.80 17.05
CA PRO A 290 -9.94 12.61 16.61
C PRO A 290 -9.86 11.51 17.67
N LEU A 291 -9.88 11.87 18.97
CA LEU A 291 -9.92 10.98 20.14
C LEU A 291 -11.15 10.04 20.25
N ASP A 292 -12.26 10.33 19.55
CA ASP A 292 -13.46 9.48 19.50
C ASP A 292 -13.34 8.34 18.47
N VAL A 293 -12.29 8.34 17.64
CA VAL A 293 -11.93 7.17 16.84
C VAL A 293 -11.30 6.15 17.78
N THR A 294 -11.73 4.90 17.77
CA THR A 294 -11.13 3.81 18.55
C THR A 294 -9.64 3.65 18.18
N PHE A 295 -8.75 4.32 18.92
CA PHE A 295 -7.30 4.24 18.68
C PHE A 295 -6.81 2.83 18.96
N ILE A 296 -6.15 2.26 17.95
CA ILE A 296 -5.40 1.02 18.06
C ILE A 296 -4.16 1.31 18.93
N THR A 297 -4.29 1.12 20.24
CA THR A 297 -3.13 0.97 21.13
C THR A 297 -2.40 -0.33 20.80
N GLU A 298 -1.08 -0.37 21.03
CA GLU A 298 -0.17 -1.47 20.67
C GLU A 298 -0.64 -2.87 21.11
N LYS A 299 -1.53 -2.94 22.10
CA LYS A 299 -2.12 -4.18 22.62
C LYS A 299 -3.37 -4.68 21.88
N ASN A 300 -3.96 -3.91 20.97
CA ASN A 300 -5.29 -4.21 20.44
C ASN A 300 -5.28 -4.35 18.91
N GLN A 301 -4.69 -5.45 18.42
CA GLN A 301 -4.77 -5.89 17.02
C GLN A 301 -6.19 -6.32 16.57
N GLN A 302 -7.25 -5.88 17.26
CA GLN A 302 -8.62 -6.22 16.89
C GLN A 302 -9.21 -5.11 16.02
N LYS A 303 -9.49 -5.47 14.76
CA LYS A 303 -10.30 -4.77 13.74
C LYS A 303 -10.91 -3.43 14.25
N PRO A 304 -10.40 -2.25 13.83
CA PRO A 304 -10.70 -0.96 14.46
C PRO A 304 -12.20 -0.57 14.51
N TRP A 305 -13.02 -1.12 13.60
CA TRP A 305 -14.47 -0.93 13.54
C TRP A 305 -15.29 -1.92 14.39
N LYS A 306 -14.65 -2.93 15.00
CA LYS A 306 -15.29 -3.74 16.02
C LYS A 306 -15.32 -2.92 17.30
N THR A 307 -16.41 -2.18 17.49
CA THR A 307 -16.77 -1.66 18.80
C THR A 307 -16.71 -2.85 19.76
N ARG A 308 -15.90 -2.76 20.82
CA ARG A 308 -16.19 -3.59 22.00
C ARG A 308 -17.63 -3.23 22.35
N ARG A 309 -18.57 -4.18 22.25
CA ARG A 309 -19.74 -4.13 23.13
C ARG A 309 -19.12 -3.90 24.50
N ASN A 310 -19.39 -2.75 25.11
CA ASN A 310 -18.99 -2.46 26.47
C ASN A 310 -19.17 -3.75 27.27
N GLN A 311 -18.08 -4.47 27.55
CA GLN A 311 -18.00 -5.06 28.86
C GLN A 311 -18.19 -3.84 29.73
N GLN A 312 -19.30 -3.82 30.44
CA GLN A 312 -19.45 -2.91 31.55
C GLN A 312 -18.20 -3.14 32.38
N ASP A 313 -17.20 -2.27 32.22
CA ASP A 313 -16.12 -2.11 33.18
C ASP A 313 -16.80 -1.45 34.38
N THR A 314 -17.66 -2.22 35.06
CA THR A 314 -18.07 -1.92 36.41
C THR A 314 -16.78 -1.94 37.20
N LEU A 315 -16.31 -0.75 37.56
CA LEU A 315 -15.31 -0.59 38.60
C LEU A 315 -15.82 -1.38 39.82
N PRO A 316 -15.05 -2.34 40.34
CA PRO A 316 -15.46 -3.05 41.54
C PRO A 316 -15.50 -2.06 42.70
N GLY A 317 -16.69 -1.79 43.21
CA GLY A 317 -16.89 -0.94 44.38
C GLY A 317 -18.09 0.01 44.25
N PRO A 318 -18.65 0.48 45.38
CA PRO A 318 -19.70 1.49 45.35
C PRO A 318 -19.15 2.80 44.77
N MET A 319 -19.90 3.41 43.85
CA MET A 319 -19.59 4.73 43.31
C MET A 319 -19.67 5.77 44.44
N PRO A 320 -18.68 6.68 44.60
CA PRO A 320 -18.75 7.70 45.63
C PRO A 320 -19.91 8.67 45.34
N ALA A 321 -20.62 9.08 46.40
CA ALA A 321 -21.78 9.98 46.28
C ALA A 321 -21.42 11.40 45.81
N SER A 322 -20.15 11.80 45.93
CA SER A 322 -19.62 13.06 45.43
C SER A 322 -18.12 12.90 45.14
N LEU A 323 -17.62 13.68 44.19
CA LEU A 323 -16.21 13.67 43.78
C LEU A 323 -15.70 15.11 43.77
N SER A 324 -14.69 15.39 44.60
CA SER A 324 -14.01 16.68 44.61
C SER A 324 -12.97 16.72 43.51
N VAL A 325 -13.10 17.68 42.59
CA VAL A 325 -12.19 17.88 41.47
C VAL A 325 -11.56 19.26 41.58
N THR A 326 -10.23 19.32 41.53
CA THR A 326 -9.50 20.59 41.45
C THR A 326 -8.91 20.76 40.06
N ALA A 327 -9.29 21.84 39.37
CA ALA A 327 -8.71 22.21 38.08
C ALA A 327 -7.65 23.30 38.28
N ALA A 328 -6.42 23.01 37.89
CA ALA A 328 -5.30 23.96 37.84
C ALA A 328 -4.55 23.78 36.51
N ASN A 329 -3.23 23.56 36.53
CA ASN A 329 -2.46 23.17 35.35
C ASN A 329 -2.81 21.77 34.82
N LEU A 330 -3.43 20.93 35.67
CA LEU A 330 -4.02 19.63 35.36
C LEU A 330 -5.30 19.45 36.19
N VAL A 331 -5.99 18.33 35.97
CA VAL A 331 -7.15 17.92 36.75
C VAL A 331 -6.72 16.95 37.84
N TYR A 332 -6.99 17.29 39.10
CA TYR A 332 -6.62 16.49 40.26
C TYR A 332 -7.86 15.92 40.97
N PHE A 333 -7.79 14.66 41.36
CA PHE A 333 -8.83 13.94 42.12
C PHE A 333 -8.32 13.60 43.52
N GLU A 334 -9.17 13.80 44.53
CA GLU A 334 -8.82 13.56 45.93
C GLU A 334 -8.84 12.05 46.26
N LYS A 335 -7.72 11.51 46.76
CA LYS A 335 -7.46 10.05 46.85
C LYS A 335 -8.30 9.31 47.91
N HIS A 336 -9.05 10.01 48.75
CA HIS A 336 -9.76 9.40 49.89
C HIS A 336 -10.99 8.55 49.53
N ALA A 337 -11.44 8.54 48.26
CA ALA A 337 -12.53 7.70 47.78
C ALA A 337 -12.08 6.36 47.17
N SER A 338 -10.78 6.09 47.07
CA SER A 338 -10.23 5.00 46.23
C SER A 338 -9.43 3.96 47.04
N ARG A 339 -9.93 3.52 48.21
CA ARG A 339 -9.21 2.53 49.04
C ARG A 339 -9.39 1.06 48.63
N ASN A 340 -10.16 0.74 47.59
CA ASN A 340 -10.38 -0.65 47.15
C ASN A 340 -10.14 -0.87 45.65
N LEU A 341 -9.06 -0.32 45.09
CA LEU A 341 -8.64 -0.59 43.71
C LEU A 341 -7.11 -0.80 43.67
N CYS A 342 -6.67 -2.03 43.92
CA CYS A 342 -5.36 -2.54 43.50
C CYS A 342 -5.56 -3.43 42.27
#